data_AF-A0AAU6V6R7-F1
#
_entry.id   AF-A0AAU6V6R7-F1
#
_cell.length_a   1.000
_cell.length_b   1.000
_cell.length_c   1.000
_cell.angle_alpha   90.00
_cell.angle_beta   90.00
_cell.angle_gamma   90.00
#
_symmetry.space_group_name_H-M   'P 1'
#
loop_
_entity.id
_entity.type
_entity.pdbx_description
1 polymer ?
#
loop_
_entity_poly.entity_id
_entity_poly.type
_entity_poly.pdbx_seq_one_letter_code
_entity_poly.pdbx_strand_id
1 'polypeptide(L)'
;MTPIKISVLSTILIVIISGITSLIGLERPLLSLNENQIFYLYSTSAQVLAGVYGLTLTGFIFFRNELSREEFEDDTLTVAVDSLKERYFNMLLFVTALSIFTLIMSNLVISSESSAQTMFNTIIMNTAQSAFFINLLVIAYFIFDVIAPKRIEKESKVIQQKVDPTPEAEDKGSLESFLTNYNKLEYILQKYGQAYQSEFEGVSRSRRRISNVRLAEFILRAERINQGLFGEIKSLISLRNSIIHGAEPVVSKHMVELSENILQELASALHIKI
;
A
#
# COMPACT_ATOMS: atom_id res chain seq x y z
N MET A 1 5.21 1.44 -7.93
CA MET A 1 6.13 2.38 -7.24
C MET A 1 5.59 2.67 -5.85
N THR A 2 6.40 3.09 -4.88
CA THR A 2 5.86 3.50 -3.57
C THR A 2 5.02 4.78 -3.74
N PRO A 3 3.94 4.98 -2.95
CA PRO A 3 3.10 6.18 -3.03
C PRO A 3 3.93 7.47 -2.97
N ILE A 4 4.92 7.50 -2.07
CA ILE A 4 5.85 8.63 -1.90
C ILE A 4 6.59 8.97 -3.19
N LYS A 5 7.13 7.96 -3.91
CA LYS A 5 7.86 8.20 -5.16
C LYS A 5 6.95 8.82 -6.22
N ILE A 6 5.70 8.38 -6.30
CA ILE A 6 4.72 8.90 -7.25
C ILE A 6 4.35 10.33 -6.88
N SER A 7 4.09 10.61 -5.61
CA SER A 7 3.78 11.97 -5.15
C SER A 7 4.93 12.93 -5.44
N VAL A 8 6.17 12.55 -5.11
CA VAL A 8 7.36 13.38 -5.38
C VAL A 8 7.54 13.61 -6.87
N LEU A 9 7.49 12.54 -7.68
CA LEU A 9 7.64 12.64 -9.14
C LEU A 9 6.56 13.54 -9.75
N SER A 10 5.30 13.37 -9.34
CA SER A 10 4.18 14.16 -9.84
C SER A 10 4.33 15.63 -9.49
N THR A 11 4.72 15.96 -8.25
CA THR A 11 4.97 17.35 -7.83
C THR A 11 6.12 17.97 -8.61
N ILE A 12 7.23 17.24 -8.79
CA ILE A 12 8.37 17.71 -9.59
C ILE A 12 7.93 17.99 -11.04
N LEU A 13 7.18 17.07 -11.65
CA LEU A 13 6.67 17.25 -13.01
C LEU A 13 5.75 18.46 -13.13
N ILE A 14 4.85 18.68 -12.16
CA ILE A 14 3.97 19.87 -12.15
C ILE A 14 4.82 21.14 -12.11
N VAL A 15 5.82 21.22 -11.22
CA VAL A 15 6.68 22.40 -11.10
C VAL A 15 7.48 22.65 -12.37
N ILE A 16 8.09 21.61 -12.94
CA ILE A 16 8.90 21.72 -14.17
C ILE A 16 8.02 22.13 -15.36
N ILE A 17 6.91 21.41 -15.59
CA ILE A 17 6.03 21.68 -16.73
C ILE A 17 5.39 23.06 -16.58
N SER A 18 4.89 23.41 -15.39
CA SER A 18 4.32 24.74 -15.13
C SER A 18 5.37 25.84 -15.34
N GLY A 19 6.59 25.66 -14.83
CA GLY A 19 7.66 26.64 -14.99
C GLY A 19 8.02 26.86 -16.46
N ILE A 20 8.26 25.78 -17.21
CA ILE A 20 8.61 25.86 -18.63
C ILE A 20 7.46 26.49 -19.43
N THR A 21 6.24 26.02 -19.25
CA THR A 21 5.07 26.52 -19.99
C THR A 21 4.76 27.98 -19.64
N SER A 22 4.95 28.39 -18.39
CA SER A 22 4.81 29.80 -17.97
C SER A 22 5.87 30.69 -18.57
N LEU A 23 7.15 30.26 -18.60
CA LEU A 23 8.23 31.03 -19.24
C LEU A 23 7.95 31.24 -20.73
N ILE A 24 7.56 30.16 -21.43
CA ILE A 24 7.16 30.24 -22.84
C ILE A 24 5.93 31.16 -22.99
N GLY A 25 4.95 31.04 -22.09
CA GLY A 25 3.72 31.85 -22.11
C GLY A 25 3.96 33.35 -21.97
N LEU A 26 4.97 33.76 -21.19
CA LEU A 26 5.32 35.16 -20.99
C LEU A 26 6.08 35.78 -22.18
N GLU A 27 6.95 35.01 -22.84
CA GLU A 27 7.75 35.52 -23.96
C GLU A 27 7.01 35.38 -25.30
N ARG A 28 6.47 34.19 -25.57
CA ARG A 28 5.83 33.79 -26.83
C ARG A 28 4.72 32.77 -26.57
N PRO A 29 3.48 33.22 -26.27
CA PRO A 29 2.39 32.31 -25.97
C PRO A 29 2.12 31.39 -27.16
N LEU A 30 2.18 30.07 -26.92
CA LEU A 30 1.85 29.04 -27.92
C LEU A 30 0.37 29.09 -28.30
N LEU A 31 -0.49 29.39 -27.33
CA LEU A 31 -1.93 29.51 -27.48
C LEU A 31 -2.36 30.86 -26.89
N SER A 32 -3.06 31.66 -27.69
CA SER A 32 -3.75 32.86 -27.22
C SER A 32 -5.23 32.53 -27.10
N LEU A 33 -5.74 32.60 -25.87
CA LEU A 33 -7.14 32.30 -25.56
C LEU A 33 -7.88 33.60 -25.30
N ASN A 34 -9.13 33.66 -25.74
CA ASN A 34 -10.07 34.71 -25.32
C ASN A 34 -10.74 34.36 -24.00
N GLU A 35 -11.40 35.33 -23.38
CA GLU A 35 -12.08 35.20 -22.09
C GLU A 35 -13.06 34.01 -22.04
N ASN A 36 -13.91 33.86 -23.08
CA ASN A 36 -14.86 32.75 -23.15
C ASN A 36 -14.15 31.39 -23.20
N GLN A 37 -13.06 31.27 -23.97
CA GLN A 37 -12.27 30.05 -24.06
C GLN A 37 -11.63 29.70 -22.71
N ILE A 38 -11.18 30.70 -21.95
CA ILE A 38 -10.65 30.50 -20.60
C ILE A 38 -11.75 29.95 -19.69
N PHE A 39 -12.92 30.62 -19.63
CA PHE A 39 -14.05 30.14 -18.83
C PHE A 39 -14.44 28.70 -19.17
N TYR A 40 -14.58 28.37 -20.45
CA TYR A 40 -14.93 27.01 -20.88
C TYR A 40 -13.85 25.99 -20.55
N LEU A 41 -12.58 26.30 -20.80
CA LEU A 41 -11.48 25.36 -20.57
C LEU A 41 -11.36 24.98 -19.10
N TYR A 42 -11.32 25.96 -18.20
CA TYR A 42 -11.10 25.70 -16.77
C TYR A 42 -12.36 25.15 -16.08
N SER A 43 -13.55 25.57 -16.50
CA SER A 43 -14.81 24.98 -16.01
C SER A 43 -14.94 23.52 -16.44
N THR A 44 -14.64 23.21 -17.71
CA THR A 44 -14.67 21.84 -18.23
C THR A 44 -13.61 20.97 -17.55
N SER A 45 -12.39 21.49 -17.36
CA SER A 45 -11.30 20.78 -16.66
C SER A 45 -11.74 20.40 -15.25
N ALA A 46 -12.36 21.34 -14.51
CA ALA A 46 -12.87 21.09 -13.17
C ALA A 46 -13.98 20.03 -13.15
N GLN A 47 -14.94 20.09 -14.07
CA GLN A 47 -16.04 19.12 -14.17
C GLN A 47 -15.56 17.72 -14.53
N VAL A 48 -14.68 17.59 -15.54
CA VAL A 48 -14.09 16.31 -15.93
C VAL A 48 -13.33 15.70 -14.76
N LEU A 49 -12.52 16.51 -14.06
CA LEU A 49 -11.75 16.04 -12.93
C LEU A 49 -12.65 15.57 -11.77
N ALA A 50 -13.71 16.33 -11.45
CA ALA A 50 -14.66 15.95 -10.42
C ALA A 50 -15.37 14.62 -10.75
N GLY A 51 -15.78 14.44 -12.01
CA GLY A 51 -16.42 13.21 -12.46
C GLY A 51 -15.49 12.00 -12.39
N VAL A 52 -14.27 12.13 -12.92
CA VAL A 52 -13.26 11.06 -12.91
C VAL A 52 -12.85 10.71 -11.47
N TYR A 53 -12.68 11.72 -10.60
CA TYR A 53 -12.40 11.50 -9.19
C TYR A 53 -13.53 10.74 -8.48
N GLY A 54 -14.80 11.13 -8.72
CA GLY A 54 -15.95 10.43 -8.15
C GLY A 54 -15.98 8.94 -8.51
N LEU A 55 -15.80 8.62 -9.80
CA LEU A 55 -15.71 7.23 -10.27
C LEU A 55 -14.54 6.48 -9.65
N THR A 56 -13.38 7.13 -9.51
CA THR A 56 -12.18 6.55 -8.90
C THR A 56 -12.42 6.20 -7.42
N LEU A 57 -13.06 7.10 -6.68
CA LEU A 57 -13.42 6.87 -5.28
C LEU A 57 -14.40 5.70 -5.13
N THR A 58 -15.44 5.65 -5.96
CA THR A 58 -16.38 4.53 -5.98
C THR A 58 -15.68 3.22 -6.30
N GLY A 59 -14.83 3.20 -7.33
CA GLY A 59 -14.04 2.01 -7.70
C GLY A 59 -13.13 1.54 -6.57
N PHE A 60 -12.48 2.46 -5.86
CA PHE A 60 -11.66 2.13 -4.70
C PHE A 60 -12.46 1.47 -3.57
N ILE A 61 -13.67 1.96 -3.26
CA ILE A 61 -14.52 1.37 -2.22
C ILE A 61 -14.86 -0.09 -2.57
N PHE A 62 -15.28 -0.34 -3.82
CA PHE A 62 -15.56 -1.71 -4.29
C PHE A 62 -14.33 -2.61 -4.21
N PHE A 63 -13.18 -2.11 -4.67
CA PHE A 63 -11.93 -2.85 -4.64
C PHE A 63 -11.47 -3.19 -3.22
N ARG A 64 -11.59 -2.24 -2.27
CA ARG A 64 -11.25 -2.47 -0.86
C ARG A 64 -12.12 -3.56 -0.24
N ASN A 65 -13.41 -3.58 -0.59
CA ASN A 65 -14.32 -4.63 -0.13
C ASN A 65 -13.96 -5.99 -0.72
N GLU A 66 -13.59 -6.03 -2.01
CA GLU A 66 -13.13 -7.24 -2.68
C GLU A 66 -11.87 -7.82 -2.02
N LEU A 67 -10.85 -6.98 -1.77
CA LEU A 67 -9.65 -7.38 -1.03
C LEU A 67 -9.99 -7.94 0.35
N SER A 68 -10.95 -7.33 1.06
CA SER A 68 -11.38 -7.79 2.37
C SER A 68 -12.12 -9.14 2.31
N ARG A 69 -12.76 -9.44 1.17
CA ARG A 69 -13.37 -10.75 0.93
C ARG A 69 -12.31 -11.81 0.66
N GLU A 70 -11.32 -11.51 -0.19
CA GLU A 70 -10.19 -12.41 -0.46
C GLU A 70 -9.43 -12.75 0.84
N GLU A 71 -9.22 -11.77 1.73
CA GLU A 71 -8.64 -11.98 3.07
C GLU A 71 -9.50 -12.90 3.95
N PHE A 72 -10.82 -12.77 3.91
CA PHE A 72 -11.72 -13.62 4.69
C PHE A 72 -11.74 -15.08 4.18
N GLU A 73 -11.54 -15.28 2.88
CA GLU A 73 -11.44 -16.60 2.26
C GLU A 73 -10.08 -17.28 2.53
N ASP A 74 -9.00 -16.49 2.62
CA ASP A 74 -7.66 -16.96 2.93
C ASP A 74 -6.92 -16.06 3.94
N ASP A 75 -6.96 -16.45 5.22
CA ASP A 75 -6.27 -15.77 6.33
C ASP A 75 -4.75 -15.62 6.12
N THR A 76 -4.14 -16.41 5.23
CA THR A 76 -2.69 -16.27 4.97
C THR A 76 -2.38 -15.02 4.13
N LEU A 77 -3.39 -14.44 3.47
CA LEU A 77 -3.26 -13.22 2.67
C LEU A 77 -3.32 -11.92 3.48
N THR A 78 -3.71 -11.97 4.76
CA THR A 78 -3.95 -10.78 5.61
C THR A 78 -2.84 -9.74 5.50
N VAL A 79 -1.57 -10.15 5.61
CA VAL A 79 -0.45 -9.20 5.59
C VAL A 79 -0.29 -8.51 4.23
N ALA A 80 -0.43 -9.27 3.13
CA ALA A 80 -0.35 -8.73 1.79
C ALA A 80 -1.54 -7.82 1.47
N VAL A 81 -2.75 -8.24 1.86
CA VAL A 81 -3.99 -7.47 1.68
C VAL A 81 -3.97 -6.18 2.48
N ASP A 82 -3.55 -6.20 3.74
CA ASP A 82 -3.43 -5.00 4.57
C ASP A 82 -2.41 -4.02 3.98
N SER A 83 -1.26 -4.53 3.51
CA SER A 83 -0.26 -3.70 2.85
C SER A 83 -0.81 -3.06 1.56
N LEU A 84 -1.62 -3.79 0.77
CA LEU A 84 -2.30 -3.25 -0.41
C LEU A 84 -3.31 -2.15 -0.04
N LYS A 85 -4.15 -2.41 0.97
CA LYS A 85 -5.17 -1.46 1.45
C LYS A 85 -4.52 -0.15 1.90
N GLU A 86 -3.45 -0.23 2.70
CA GLU A 86 -2.72 0.95 3.17
C GLU A 86 -2.08 1.71 1.99
N ARG A 87 -1.41 1.00 1.08
CA ARG A 87 -0.77 1.62 -0.08
C ARG A 87 -1.78 2.38 -0.93
N TYR A 88 -2.89 1.75 -1.30
CA TYR A 88 -3.89 2.36 -2.16
C TYR A 88 -4.66 3.47 -1.46
N PHE A 89 -4.88 3.37 -0.15
CA PHE A 89 -5.44 4.47 0.63
C PHE A 89 -4.53 5.71 0.58
N ASN A 90 -3.22 5.53 0.77
CA ASN A 90 -2.26 6.64 0.68
C ASN A 90 -2.19 7.25 -0.73
N MET A 91 -2.27 6.43 -1.77
CA MET A 91 -2.35 6.93 -3.15
C MET A 91 -3.65 7.69 -3.41
N LEU A 92 -4.79 7.19 -2.92
CA LEU A 92 -6.08 7.87 -3.04
C LEU A 92 -6.05 9.23 -2.33
N LEU A 93 -5.49 9.29 -1.12
CA LEU A 93 -5.34 10.56 -0.38
C LEU A 93 -4.54 11.59 -1.19
N PHE A 94 -3.46 11.16 -1.84
CA PHE A 94 -2.69 12.03 -2.74
C PHE A 94 -3.51 12.49 -3.95
N VAL A 95 -4.23 11.58 -4.62
CA VAL A 95 -5.15 11.91 -5.73
C VAL A 95 -6.21 12.92 -5.30
N THR A 96 -6.79 12.74 -4.12
CA THR A 96 -7.78 13.66 -3.55
C THR A 96 -7.18 15.04 -3.34
N ALA A 97 -6.02 15.13 -2.69
CA ALA A 97 -5.35 16.41 -2.43
C ALA A 97 -4.98 17.14 -3.73
N LEU A 98 -4.43 16.42 -4.71
CA LEU A 98 -4.10 16.96 -6.02
C LEU A 98 -5.34 17.41 -6.79
N SER A 99 -6.46 16.70 -6.65
CA SER A 99 -7.73 17.06 -7.28
C SER A 99 -8.32 18.32 -6.69
N ILE A 100 -8.34 18.44 -5.36
CA ILE A 100 -8.76 19.68 -4.69
C ILE A 100 -7.87 20.85 -5.10
N PHE A 101 -6.55 20.67 -5.12
CA PHE A 101 -5.61 21.68 -5.57
C PHE A 101 -5.91 22.15 -7.00
N THR A 102 -6.11 21.20 -7.93
CA THR A 102 -6.41 21.50 -9.34
C THR A 102 -7.74 22.24 -9.49
N LEU A 103 -8.76 21.86 -8.73
CA LEU A 103 -10.06 22.55 -8.71
C LEU A 103 -9.93 23.98 -8.20
N ILE A 104 -9.19 24.20 -7.11
CA ILE A 104 -8.93 25.54 -6.57
C ILE A 104 -8.19 26.38 -7.60
N MET A 105 -7.13 25.84 -8.22
CA MET A 105 -6.38 26.55 -9.25
C MET A 105 -7.24 26.90 -10.47
N SER A 106 -8.11 25.98 -10.91
CA SER A 106 -9.03 26.24 -12.04
C SER A 106 -10.02 27.37 -11.72
N ASN A 107 -10.58 27.37 -10.52
CA ASN A 107 -11.46 28.46 -10.07
C ASN A 107 -10.70 29.78 -9.88
N LEU A 108 -9.43 29.71 -9.46
CA LEU A 108 -8.59 30.89 -9.29
C LEU A 108 -8.29 31.54 -10.65
N VAL A 109 -8.01 30.75 -11.69
CA VAL A 109 -7.86 31.26 -13.07
C VAL A 109 -9.11 32.03 -13.49
N ILE A 110 -10.28 31.40 -13.36
CA ILE A 110 -11.59 31.98 -13.68
C ILE A 110 -11.80 33.31 -12.94
N SER A 111 -11.47 33.36 -11.64
CA SER A 111 -11.60 34.56 -10.83
C SER A 111 -10.60 35.66 -11.21
N SER A 112 -9.38 35.28 -11.61
CA SER A 112 -8.28 36.21 -11.91
C SER A 112 -8.35 36.85 -13.29
N GLU A 113 -9.16 36.30 -14.20
CA GLU A 113 -9.27 36.78 -15.58
C GLU A 113 -9.73 38.24 -15.68
N SER A 114 -10.57 38.69 -14.73
CA SER A 114 -11.01 40.09 -14.64
C SER A 114 -9.91 41.06 -14.19
N SER A 115 -8.76 40.56 -13.74
CA SER A 115 -7.67 41.38 -13.21
C SER A 115 -6.70 41.82 -14.31
N ALA A 116 -6.15 43.03 -14.19
CA ALA A 116 -5.19 43.58 -15.14
C ALA A 116 -3.77 42.95 -15.07
N GLN A 117 -3.56 41.93 -14.23
CA GLN A 117 -2.24 41.34 -13.98
C GLN A 117 -1.93 40.19 -14.96
N THR A 118 -1.46 40.54 -16.14
CA THR A 118 -1.18 39.58 -17.23
C THR A 118 -0.14 38.50 -16.87
N MET A 119 0.90 38.85 -16.10
CA MET A 119 1.94 37.89 -15.68
C MET A 119 1.39 36.83 -14.72
N PHE A 120 0.62 37.26 -13.72
CA PHE A 120 0.04 36.38 -12.71
C PHE A 120 -0.97 35.42 -13.34
N ASN A 121 -1.86 35.93 -14.20
CA ASN A 121 -2.83 35.12 -14.92
C ASN A 121 -2.13 34.05 -15.76
N THR A 122 -1.08 34.42 -16.50
CA THR A 122 -0.30 33.49 -17.33
C THR A 122 0.30 32.35 -16.49
N ILE A 123 0.89 32.65 -15.33
CA ILE A 123 1.50 31.64 -14.45
C ILE A 123 0.44 30.68 -13.89
N ILE A 124 -0.69 31.20 -13.43
CA ILE A 124 -1.73 30.38 -12.81
C ILE A 124 -2.42 29.51 -13.87
N MET A 125 -2.70 30.05 -15.05
CA MET A 125 -3.26 29.30 -16.17
C MET A 125 -2.41 28.06 -16.49
N ASN A 126 -1.11 28.27 -16.71
CA ASN A 126 -0.19 27.19 -17.01
C ASN A 126 -0.04 26.21 -15.84
N THR A 127 -0.03 26.70 -14.60
CA THR A 127 0.00 25.84 -13.41
C THR A 127 -1.25 24.97 -13.29
N ALA A 128 -2.43 25.56 -13.47
CA ALA A 128 -3.72 24.87 -13.38
C ALA A 128 -3.85 23.78 -14.46
N GLN A 129 -3.47 24.07 -15.71
CA GLN A 129 -3.49 23.09 -16.79
C GLN A 129 -2.44 21.98 -16.61
N SER A 130 -1.24 22.33 -16.13
CA SER A 130 -0.21 21.34 -15.80
C SER A 130 -0.67 20.40 -14.69
N ALA A 131 -1.27 20.95 -13.64
CA ALA A 131 -1.84 20.18 -12.53
C ALA A 131 -2.97 19.27 -13.02
N PHE A 132 -3.87 19.77 -13.87
CA PHE A 132 -4.95 18.98 -14.46
C PHE A 132 -4.44 17.77 -15.24
N PHE A 133 -3.49 17.98 -16.15
CA PHE A 133 -2.93 16.89 -16.96
C PHE A 133 -2.20 15.84 -16.11
N ILE A 134 -1.35 16.29 -15.17
CA ILE A 134 -0.65 15.37 -14.27
C ILE A 134 -1.63 14.61 -13.38
N ASN A 135 -2.69 15.27 -12.90
CA ASN A 135 -3.71 14.61 -12.10
C ASN A 135 -4.42 13.49 -12.85
N LEU A 136 -4.81 13.71 -14.12
CA LEU A 136 -5.36 12.65 -14.96
C LEU A 136 -4.41 11.47 -15.14
N LEU A 137 -3.10 11.72 -15.30
CA LEU A 137 -2.10 10.65 -15.38
C LEU A 137 -1.96 9.88 -14.06
N VAL A 138 -1.97 10.56 -12.91
CA VAL A 138 -1.90 9.92 -11.60
C VAL A 138 -3.14 9.07 -11.35
N ILE A 139 -4.33 9.56 -11.70
CA ILE A 139 -5.57 8.78 -11.62
C ILE A 139 -5.51 7.56 -12.54
N ALA A 140 -5.06 7.73 -13.78
CA ALA A 140 -4.91 6.61 -14.70
C ALA A 140 -3.93 5.56 -14.16
N TYR A 141 -2.77 5.98 -13.65
CA TYR A 141 -1.82 5.08 -12.97
C TYR A 141 -2.50 4.34 -11.82
N PHE A 142 -3.22 5.05 -10.95
CA PHE A 142 -3.89 4.45 -9.79
C PHE A 142 -4.89 3.39 -10.23
N ILE A 143 -5.71 3.67 -11.24
CA ILE A 143 -6.66 2.70 -11.78
C ILE A 143 -5.93 1.46 -12.29
N PHE A 144 -4.88 1.61 -13.10
CA PHE A 144 -4.11 0.48 -13.64
C PHE A 144 -3.43 -0.34 -12.55
N ASP A 145 -2.92 0.31 -11.50
CA ASP A 145 -2.25 -0.36 -10.38
C ASP A 145 -3.26 -1.17 -9.55
N VAL A 146 -4.45 -0.60 -9.30
CA VAL A 146 -5.53 -1.26 -8.56
C VAL A 146 -6.07 -2.49 -9.30
N ILE A 147 -6.26 -2.41 -10.62
CA ILE A 147 -6.77 -3.53 -11.42
C ILE A 147 -5.70 -4.53 -11.85
N ALA A 148 -4.42 -4.30 -11.52
CA ALA A 148 -3.32 -5.11 -12.01
C ALA A 148 -3.50 -6.59 -11.65
N PRO A 149 -3.31 -7.52 -12.60
CA PRO A 149 -3.36 -8.94 -12.30
C PRO A 149 -2.24 -9.32 -11.33
N LYS A 150 -2.50 -10.32 -10.48
CA LYS A 150 -1.52 -10.86 -9.52
C LYS A 150 -0.94 -9.81 -8.56
N ARG A 151 -1.72 -8.78 -8.22
CA ARG A 151 -1.34 -7.73 -7.26
C ARG A 151 -0.89 -8.28 -5.89
N ILE A 152 -1.56 -9.33 -5.41
CA ILE A 152 -1.21 -10.00 -4.15
C ILE A 152 0.15 -10.69 -4.27
N GLU A 153 0.39 -11.43 -5.35
CA GLU A 153 1.68 -12.06 -5.63
C GLU A 153 2.82 -11.03 -5.65
N LYS A 154 2.58 -9.87 -6.27
CA LYS A 154 3.54 -8.75 -6.29
C LYS A 154 3.82 -8.19 -4.91
N GLU A 155 2.79 -7.99 -4.06
CA GLU A 155 3.02 -7.53 -2.68
C GLU A 155 3.68 -8.58 -1.82
N SER A 156 3.31 -9.86 -1.98
CA SER A 156 3.95 -10.96 -1.29
C SER A 156 5.45 -10.97 -1.58
N LYS A 157 5.87 -10.77 -2.84
CA LYS A 157 7.30 -10.62 -3.19
C LYS A 157 7.97 -9.43 -2.50
N VAL A 158 7.30 -8.29 -2.43
CA VAL A 158 7.83 -7.09 -1.72
C VAL A 158 7.98 -7.36 -0.23
N ILE A 159 7.04 -8.08 0.39
CA ILE A 159 7.12 -8.48 1.80
C ILE A 159 8.25 -9.49 2.02
N GLN A 160 8.37 -10.49 1.15
CA GLN A 160 9.45 -11.48 1.19
C GLN A 160 10.81 -10.79 1.14
N GLN A 161 11.03 -9.86 0.20
CA GLN A 161 12.30 -9.11 0.09
C GLN A 161 12.60 -8.20 1.30
N LYS A 162 11.57 -7.75 2.04
CA LYS A 162 11.79 -6.96 3.26
C LYS A 162 12.22 -7.83 4.44
N VAL A 163 11.67 -9.03 4.55
CA VAL A 163 11.96 -9.95 5.66
C VAL A 163 13.23 -10.77 5.37
N ASP A 164 13.42 -11.18 4.11
CA ASP A 164 14.59 -11.88 3.60
C ASP A 164 15.16 -11.09 2.39
N PRO A 165 16.09 -10.15 2.61
CA PRO A 165 16.66 -9.30 1.56
C PRO A 165 17.73 -10.00 0.70
N THR A 166 18.17 -11.20 1.08
CA THR A 166 19.23 -11.97 0.37
C THR A 166 18.76 -13.33 -0.19
N PRO A 167 17.58 -13.46 -0.81
CA PRO A 167 17.09 -14.75 -1.29
C PRO A 167 17.86 -15.24 -2.54
N GLU A 168 18.56 -14.32 -3.23
CA GLU A 168 19.36 -14.59 -4.42
C GLU A 168 20.86 -14.78 -4.13
N ALA A 169 21.31 -14.64 -2.88
CA ALA A 169 22.69 -14.94 -2.52
C ALA A 169 22.98 -16.43 -2.70
N GLU A 170 24.24 -16.79 -2.99
CA GLU A 170 24.69 -18.18 -3.25
C GLU A 170 24.33 -19.19 -2.14
N ASP A 171 23.92 -18.73 -0.96
CA ASP A 171 23.60 -19.54 0.21
C ASP A 171 22.07 -19.74 0.38
N LYS A 172 21.46 -20.41 -0.60
CA LYS A 172 20.03 -20.79 -0.55
C LYS A 172 19.81 -21.82 0.56
N GLY A 173 18.87 -21.51 1.46
CA GLY A 173 18.45 -22.41 2.53
C GLY A 173 17.51 -23.50 2.01
N SER A 174 17.38 -24.59 2.78
CA SER A 174 16.39 -25.63 2.49
C SER A 174 14.99 -25.13 2.83
N LEU A 175 14.16 -24.94 1.79
CA LEU A 175 12.74 -24.61 1.93
C LEU A 175 12.00 -25.68 2.76
N GLU A 176 12.35 -26.96 2.57
CA GLU A 176 11.76 -28.06 3.33
C GLU A 176 12.07 -27.94 4.83
N SER A 177 13.30 -27.60 5.18
CA SER A 177 13.71 -27.39 6.57
C SER A 177 12.99 -26.20 7.19
N PHE A 178 12.89 -25.08 6.46
CA PHE A 178 12.11 -23.92 6.89
C PHE A 178 10.64 -24.27 7.13
N LEU A 179 9.99 -24.93 6.17
CA LEU A 179 8.58 -25.31 6.29
C LEU A 179 8.36 -26.32 7.41
N THR A 180 9.30 -27.26 7.63
CA THR A 180 9.25 -28.20 8.75
C THR A 180 9.32 -27.48 10.09
N ASN A 181 10.27 -26.54 10.24
CA ASN A 181 10.40 -25.72 11.45
C ASN A 181 9.15 -24.88 11.68
N TYR A 182 8.60 -24.26 10.63
CA TYR A 182 7.37 -23.49 10.70
C TYR A 182 6.18 -24.33 11.10
N ASN A 183 5.98 -25.51 10.50
CA ASN A 183 4.84 -26.38 10.81
C ASN A 183 4.86 -26.81 12.29
N LYS A 184 6.05 -27.06 12.86
CA LYS A 184 6.20 -27.31 14.31
C LYS A 184 5.83 -26.07 15.13
N LEU A 185 6.30 -24.90 14.73
CA LEU A 185 5.96 -23.63 15.37
C LEU A 185 4.45 -23.36 15.32
N GLU A 186 3.82 -23.54 14.17
CA GLU A 186 2.39 -23.39 13.96
C GLU A 186 1.59 -24.35 14.85
N TYR A 187 2.02 -25.60 14.96
CA TYR A 187 1.40 -26.55 15.88
C TYR A 187 1.48 -26.07 17.34
N ILE A 188 2.62 -25.54 17.77
CA ILE A 188 2.76 -24.95 19.11
C ILE A 188 1.83 -23.74 19.28
N LEU A 189 1.79 -22.82 18.31
CA LEU A 189 0.90 -21.66 18.36
C LEU A 189 -0.57 -22.06 18.44
N GLN A 190 -1.02 -23.03 17.66
CA GLN A 190 -2.39 -23.51 17.68
C GLN A 190 -2.73 -24.18 19.02
N LYS A 191 -1.87 -25.08 19.50
CA LYS A 191 -2.12 -25.83 20.73
C LYS A 191 -2.13 -24.93 21.97
N TYR A 192 -1.11 -24.09 22.12
CA TYR A 192 -0.94 -23.27 23.32
C TYR A 192 -1.69 -21.95 23.22
N GLY A 193 -1.72 -21.32 22.05
CA GLY A 193 -2.50 -20.09 21.84
C GLY A 193 -4.00 -20.27 22.03
N GLN A 194 -4.58 -21.40 21.61
CA GLN A 194 -6.00 -21.70 21.85
C GLN A 194 -6.31 -21.96 23.33
N ALA A 195 -5.36 -22.56 24.07
CA ALA A 195 -5.50 -22.75 25.51
C ALA A 195 -5.57 -21.41 26.24
N TYR A 196 -4.66 -20.48 25.93
CA TYR A 196 -4.68 -19.13 26.51
C TYR A 196 -5.87 -18.30 26.04
N GLN A 197 -6.30 -18.42 24.79
CA GLN A 197 -7.53 -17.76 24.33
C GLN A 197 -8.72 -18.16 25.20
N SER A 198 -8.88 -19.45 25.49
CA SER A 198 -9.99 -19.98 26.28
C SER A 198 -9.98 -19.42 27.71
N GLU A 199 -8.79 -19.12 28.25
CA GLU A 199 -8.58 -18.49 29.55
C GLU A 199 -8.99 -17.01 29.57
N PHE A 200 -8.74 -16.26 28.49
CA PHE A 200 -9.02 -14.82 28.42
C PHE A 200 -10.41 -14.44 27.89
N GLU A 201 -10.94 -15.16 26.90
CA GLU A 201 -12.17 -14.74 26.18
C GLU A 201 -13.42 -15.57 26.55
N GLY A 202 -13.27 -16.65 27.33
CA GLY A 202 -14.35 -17.57 27.69
C GLY A 202 -14.86 -18.41 26.51
N VAL A 203 -15.44 -19.58 26.79
CA VAL A 203 -15.81 -20.64 25.81
C VAL A 203 -16.84 -20.19 24.74
N SER A 204 -17.46 -19.01 24.90
CA SER A 204 -18.71 -18.63 24.19
C SER A 204 -18.51 -17.88 22.85
N ARG A 205 -17.30 -17.42 22.50
CA ARG A 205 -17.09 -16.76 21.21
C ARG A 205 -16.65 -17.76 20.14
N SER A 206 -17.65 -18.19 19.37
CA SER A 206 -17.65 -18.79 18.01
C SER A 206 -16.31 -19.19 17.40
N ARG A 207 -16.28 -20.40 16.83
CA ARG A 207 -15.27 -21.08 16.01
C ARG A 207 -14.80 -20.29 14.76
N ARG A 208 -14.50 -19.00 14.87
CA ARG A 208 -13.74 -18.29 13.85
C ARG A 208 -12.32 -18.80 13.89
N ARG A 209 -11.78 -19.16 12.73
CA ARG A 209 -10.36 -19.48 12.56
C ARG A 209 -9.56 -18.26 13.03
N ILE A 210 -8.64 -18.48 13.95
CA ILE A 210 -7.82 -17.43 14.54
C ILE A 210 -6.50 -17.42 13.82
N SER A 211 -6.04 -16.25 13.39
CA SER A 211 -4.74 -16.13 12.74
C SER A 211 -3.62 -16.52 13.70
N ASN A 212 -2.55 -17.11 13.15
CA ASN A 212 -1.36 -17.48 13.92
C ASN A 212 -0.73 -16.28 14.65
N VAL A 213 -0.88 -15.07 14.09
CA VAL A 213 -0.44 -13.82 14.72
C VAL A 213 -1.23 -13.54 16.00
N ARG A 214 -2.55 -13.72 15.98
CA ARG A 214 -3.40 -13.51 17.16
C ARG A 214 -3.21 -14.59 18.21
N LEU A 215 -2.91 -15.83 17.80
CA LEU A 215 -2.50 -16.89 18.72
C LEU A 215 -1.18 -16.55 19.44
N ALA A 216 -0.19 -16.03 18.72
CA ALA A 216 1.05 -15.53 19.32
C ALA A 216 0.79 -14.35 20.28
N GLU A 217 -0.18 -13.48 19.96
CA GLU A 217 -0.58 -12.39 20.85
C GLU A 217 -1.18 -12.90 22.17
N PHE A 218 -1.99 -13.97 22.16
CA PHE A 218 -2.49 -14.57 23.41
C PHE A 218 -1.37 -15.14 24.28
N ILE A 219 -0.34 -15.75 23.67
CA ILE A 219 0.83 -16.27 24.39
C ILE A 219 1.63 -15.11 25.01
N LEU A 220 1.77 -14.00 24.30
CA LEU A 220 2.39 -12.77 24.81
C LEU A 220 1.57 -12.16 25.98
N ARG A 221 0.24 -12.09 25.86
CA ARG A 221 -0.64 -11.60 26.91
C ARG A 221 -0.62 -12.47 28.17
N ALA A 222 -0.35 -13.77 28.01
CA ALA A 222 -0.10 -14.69 29.10
C ALA A 222 1.33 -14.56 29.69
N GLU A 223 2.10 -13.57 29.25
CA GLU A 223 3.48 -13.28 29.68
C GLU A 223 4.45 -14.46 29.50
N ARG A 224 4.14 -15.37 28.57
CA ARG A 224 4.99 -16.54 28.29
C ARG A 224 6.12 -16.24 27.35
N ILE A 225 5.92 -15.30 26.43
CA ILE A 225 6.94 -14.80 25.52
C ILE A 225 7.11 -13.29 25.70
N ASN A 226 8.29 -12.79 25.38
CA ASN A 226 8.57 -11.35 25.39
C ASN A 226 8.15 -10.69 24.06
N GLN A 227 8.19 -9.35 24.01
CA GLN A 227 7.89 -8.59 22.80
C GLN A 227 8.85 -8.85 21.64
N GLY A 228 10.11 -9.19 21.92
CA GLY A 228 11.12 -9.52 20.90
C GLY A 228 10.73 -10.78 20.13
N LEU A 229 10.55 -11.89 20.85
CA LEU A 229 10.13 -13.18 20.30
C LEU A 229 8.77 -13.10 19.60
N PHE A 230 7.83 -12.31 20.13
CA PHE A 230 6.57 -12.03 19.42
C PHE A 230 6.80 -11.35 18.06
N GLY A 231 7.68 -10.35 18.00
CA GLY A 231 8.06 -9.68 16.76
C GLY A 231 8.71 -10.61 15.73
N GLU A 232 9.56 -11.52 16.20
CA GLU A 232 10.23 -12.53 15.37
C GLU A 232 9.24 -13.57 14.83
N ILE A 233 8.36 -14.12 15.68
CA ILE A 233 7.29 -15.03 15.28
C ILE A 233 6.39 -14.37 14.22
N LYS A 234 6.00 -13.10 14.42
CA LYS A 234 5.19 -12.35 13.47
C LYS A 234 5.89 -12.21 12.12
N SER A 235 7.19 -11.89 12.13
CA SER A 235 8.00 -11.77 10.92
C SER A 235 8.09 -13.10 10.16
N LEU A 236 8.24 -14.20 10.89
CA LEU A 236 8.32 -15.54 10.33
C LEU A 236 6.99 -16.01 9.73
N ILE A 237 5.85 -15.73 10.40
CA ILE A 237 4.51 -15.96 9.83
C ILE A 237 4.34 -15.17 8.52
N SER A 238 4.75 -13.91 8.51
CA SER A 238 4.71 -13.05 7.32
C SER A 238 5.56 -13.62 6.18
N LEU A 239 6.78 -14.09 6.48
CA LEU A 239 7.67 -14.71 5.50
C LEU A 239 7.04 -15.97 4.90
N ARG A 240 6.55 -16.90 5.74
CA ARG A 240 5.90 -18.12 5.28
C ARG A 240 4.71 -17.83 4.37
N ASN A 241 3.85 -16.88 4.75
CA ASN A 241 2.71 -16.50 3.94
C ASN A 241 3.12 -15.86 2.61
N SER A 242 4.17 -15.04 2.62
CA SER A 242 4.72 -14.44 1.41
C SER A 242 5.34 -15.46 0.44
N ILE A 243 6.00 -16.51 0.97
CA ILE A 243 6.60 -17.59 0.18
C ILE A 243 5.51 -18.43 -0.52
N ILE A 244 4.39 -18.70 0.16
CA ILE A 244 3.30 -19.52 -0.39
C ILE A 244 2.55 -18.80 -1.51
N HIS A 245 2.42 -17.47 -1.41
CA HIS A 245 1.67 -16.65 -2.37
C HIS A 245 2.55 -15.86 -3.35
N GLY A 246 3.86 -15.90 -3.16
CA GLY A 246 4.84 -15.42 -4.13
C GLY A 246 5.07 -16.47 -5.22
N ALA A 247 5.31 -16.04 -6.46
CA ALA A 247 5.56 -17.00 -7.55
C ALA A 247 6.88 -17.79 -7.42
N GLU A 248 7.77 -17.44 -6.49
CA GLU A 248 9.05 -18.14 -6.31
C GLU A 248 9.32 -18.41 -4.81
N PRO A 249 9.17 -19.67 -4.37
CA PRO A 249 9.39 -20.03 -2.97
C PRO A 249 10.89 -20.20 -2.70
N VAL A 250 11.54 -19.11 -2.30
CA VAL A 250 12.97 -19.09 -1.97
C VAL A 250 13.16 -18.54 -0.56
N VAL A 251 14.08 -19.15 0.19
CA VAL A 251 14.45 -18.75 1.55
C VAL A 251 15.97 -18.80 1.69
N SER A 252 16.56 -17.81 2.33
CA SER A 252 18.00 -17.80 2.64
C SER A 252 18.34 -18.76 3.78
N LYS A 253 19.58 -19.24 3.80
CA LYS A 253 20.06 -20.12 4.89
C LYS A 253 19.94 -19.48 6.27
N HIS A 254 20.22 -18.17 6.37
CA HIS A 254 20.03 -17.40 7.58
C HIS A 254 18.59 -17.48 8.10
N MET A 255 17.59 -17.42 7.21
CA MET A 255 16.17 -17.54 7.62
C MET A 255 15.80 -18.96 8.07
N VAL A 256 16.46 -19.99 7.55
CA VAL A 256 16.31 -21.36 8.05
C VAL A 256 16.84 -21.47 9.48
N GLU A 257 18.06 -20.98 9.73
CA GLU A 257 18.67 -20.98 11.06
C GLU A 257 17.86 -20.14 12.07
N LEU A 258 17.41 -18.95 11.65
CA LEU A 258 16.54 -18.10 12.44
C LEU A 258 15.22 -18.80 12.80
N SER A 259 14.62 -19.53 11.84
CA SER A 259 13.38 -20.28 12.09
C SER A 259 13.55 -21.38 13.13
N GLU A 260 14.72 -22.01 13.16
CA GLU A 260 15.06 -23.03 14.15
C GLU A 260 15.27 -22.41 15.53
N ASN A 261 16.00 -21.29 15.61
CA ASN A 261 16.23 -20.56 16.85
C ASN A 261 14.91 -20.09 17.48
N ILE A 262 14.03 -19.47 16.69
CA ILE A 262 12.70 -19.02 17.17
C ILE A 262 11.87 -20.20 17.68
N LEU A 263 11.90 -21.34 16.98
CA LEU A 263 11.20 -22.55 17.40
C LEU A 263 11.74 -23.06 18.75
N GLN A 264 13.06 -23.11 18.93
CA GLN A 264 13.69 -23.51 20.18
C GLN A 264 13.38 -22.55 21.32
N GLU A 265 13.40 -21.24 21.08
CA GLU A 265 13.10 -20.23 22.08
C GLU A 265 11.63 -20.29 22.50
N LEU A 266 10.70 -20.41 21.55
CA LEU A 266 9.27 -20.57 21.83
C LEU A 266 8.99 -21.83 22.65
N ALA A 267 9.60 -22.96 22.29
CA ALA A 267 9.44 -24.19 23.06
C ALA A 267 10.05 -24.08 24.45
N SER A 268 11.20 -23.44 24.59
CA SER A 268 11.84 -23.22 25.90
C SER A 268 10.96 -22.35 26.79
N ALA A 269 10.40 -21.26 26.24
CA ALA A 269 9.49 -20.35 26.92
C ALA A 269 8.19 -21.03 27.40
N LEU A 270 7.73 -22.05 26.66
CA LEU A 270 6.52 -22.82 26.97
C LEU A 270 6.83 -24.17 27.67
N HIS A 271 8.09 -24.44 28.00
CA HIS A 271 8.57 -25.70 28.61
C HIS A 271 8.18 -26.96 27.81
N ILE A 272 8.32 -26.91 26.49
CA ILE A 272 8.00 -27.97 25.54
C ILE A 272 9.28 -28.66 25.08
N LYS A 273 9.24 -30.00 24.93
CA LYS A 273 10.27 -30.75 24.20
C LYS A 273 9.85 -30.90 22.73
N ILE A 274 10.73 -30.50 21.82
CA ILE A 274 10.55 -30.56 20.36
C ILE A 274 11.36 -31.73 19.78
#